data_AF-A0A5N6GRZ4-F1
#
_entry.id   AF-A0A5N6GRZ4-F1
#
_cell.length_a   1.000
_cell.length_b   1.000
_cell.length_c   1.000
_cell.angle_alpha   90.00
_cell.angle_beta   90.00
_cell.angle_gamma   90.00
#
_symmetry.space_group_name_H-M   'P 1'
#
loop_
_entity.id
_entity.type
_entity.pdbx_description
1 polymer ?
#
loop_
_entity_poly.entity_id
_entity_poly.type
_entity_poly.pdbx_seq_one_letter_code
_entity_poly.pdbx_strand_id
1 'polypeptide(L)'
;MTSIEESALDSLTDLATRCARIVSAVEKKNKELSEAQIEVQNTHAELANSKGHTRILFCLVEKMWALLATYEQEGGSASRQTLLFESVLDCAIAQLELQSLKIDCEELRQENGQLRELLQRGHHSGKREGNAYSSTL
;
A
#
# COMPACT_ATOMS: atom_id res chain seq x y z
N MET A 1 23.13 -56.48 4.07
CA MET A 1 22.60 -55.46 3.15
C MET A 1 23.31 -55.63 1.83
N THR A 2 22.55 -55.75 0.75
CA THR A 2 23.10 -55.91 -0.61
C THR A 2 23.45 -54.54 -1.17
N SER A 3 24.50 -54.44 -2.00
CA SER A 3 24.96 -53.18 -2.64
C SER A 3 23.84 -52.40 -3.37
N ILE A 4 22.76 -53.09 -3.76
CA ILE A 4 21.57 -52.51 -4.40
C ILE A 4 20.71 -51.72 -3.41
N GLU A 5 20.56 -52.19 -2.17
CA GLU A 5 19.78 -51.50 -1.12
C GLU A 5 20.46 -50.20 -0.69
N GLU A 6 21.80 -50.21 -0.63
CA GLU A 6 22.62 -49.03 -0.29
C GLU A 6 22.53 -47.96 -1.39
N SER A 7 22.65 -48.36 -2.66
CA SER A 7 22.48 -47.46 -3.81
C SER A 7 21.07 -46.86 -3.93
N ALA A 8 20.04 -47.64 -3.56
CA ALA A 8 18.65 -47.15 -3.53
C ALA A 8 18.44 -46.13 -2.40
N LEU A 9 19.07 -46.33 -1.25
CA LEU A 9 19.01 -45.40 -0.12
C LEU A 9 19.71 -44.07 -0.43
N ASP A 10 20.88 -44.11 -1.08
CA ASP A 10 21.58 -42.93 -1.56
C ASP A 10 20.76 -42.13 -2.57
N SER A 11 20.07 -42.82 -3.48
CA SER A 11 19.18 -42.18 -4.46
C SER A 11 17.98 -41.50 -3.79
N LEU A 12 17.42 -42.11 -2.74
CA LEU A 12 16.29 -41.55 -2.00
C LEU A 12 16.69 -40.32 -1.18
N THR A 13 17.87 -40.34 -0.57
CA THR A 13 18.40 -39.21 0.21
C THR A 13 18.79 -38.03 -0.68
N ASP A 14 19.37 -38.27 -1.86
CA ASP A 14 19.62 -37.24 -2.87
C ASP A 14 18.31 -36.63 -3.37
N LEU A 15 17.28 -37.44 -3.66
CA LEU A 15 15.96 -36.95 -4.04
C LEU A 15 15.33 -36.09 -2.93
N ALA A 16 15.35 -36.55 -1.67
CA ALA A 16 14.84 -35.79 -0.53
C ALA A 16 15.56 -34.44 -0.38
N THR A 17 16.88 -34.43 -0.56
CA THR A 17 17.69 -33.20 -0.50
C THR A 17 17.34 -32.24 -1.63
N ARG A 18 17.14 -32.73 -2.86
CA ARG A 18 16.70 -31.92 -4.00
C ARG A 18 15.29 -31.37 -3.78
N CYS A 19 14.36 -32.18 -3.28
CA CYS A 19 13.02 -31.73 -2.91
C CYS A 19 13.06 -30.63 -1.84
N ALA A 20 13.85 -30.79 -0.78
CA ALA A 20 14.01 -29.77 0.26
C ALA A 20 14.58 -28.46 -0.31
N ARG A 21 15.55 -28.53 -1.21
CA ARG A 21 16.09 -27.36 -1.91
C ARG A 21 15.04 -26.67 -2.78
N ILE A 22 14.21 -27.43 -3.50
CA ILE A 22 13.11 -26.88 -4.30
C ILE A 22 12.10 -26.17 -3.41
N VAL A 23 11.68 -26.80 -2.31
CA VAL A 23 10.75 -26.20 -1.34
C VAL A 23 11.31 -24.88 -0.80
N SER A 24 12.56 -24.89 -0.32
CA SER A 24 13.20 -23.67 0.19
C SER A 24 13.31 -22.56 -0.88
N ALA A 25 13.63 -22.92 -2.13
CA ALA A 25 13.68 -21.96 -3.23
C ALA A 25 12.30 -21.37 -3.55
N VAL A 26 11.25 -22.20 -3.53
CA VAL A 26 9.86 -21.76 -3.73
C VAL A 26 9.41 -20.85 -2.60
N GLU A 27 9.67 -21.21 -1.33
CA GLU A 27 9.33 -20.38 -0.17
C GLU A 27 10.02 -19.02 -0.23
N LYS A 28 11.31 -19.00 -0.58
CA LYS A 28 12.07 -17.76 -0.78
C LYS A 28 11.46 -16.90 -1.88
N LYS A 29 11.14 -17.50 -3.04
CA LYS A 29 10.53 -16.77 -4.15
C LYS A 29 9.13 -16.27 -3.83
N ASN A 30 8.35 -17.03 -3.07
CA ASN A 30 7.03 -16.61 -2.62
C ASN A 30 7.11 -15.40 -1.68
N LYS A 31 8.11 -15.38 -0.80
CA LYS A 31 8.38 -14.22 0.06
C LYS A 31 8.78 -12.99 -0.76
N GLU A 32 9.75 -13.13 -1.67
CA GLU A 32 10.18 -12.04 -2.56
C GLU A 32 9.02 -11.49 -3.41
N LEU A 33 8.15 -12.37 -3.93
CA LEU A 33 6.96 -11.97 -4.68
C LEU A 33 5.97 -11.19 -3.81
N SER A 34 5.73 -11.64 -2.58
CA SER A 34 4.86 -10.93 -1.63
C SER A 34 5.41 -9.55 -1.28
N GLU A 35 6.72 -9.43 -1.08
CA GLU A 35 7.38 -8.14 -0.80
C GLU A 35 7.26 -7.20 -2.01
N ALA A 36 7.53 -7.69 -3.22
CA ALA A 36 7.40 -6.90 -4.45
C ALA A 36 5.95 -6.45 -4.72
N GLN A 37 4.96 -7.29 -4.38
CA GLN A 37 3.54 -6.91 -4.51
C GLN A 37 3.17 -5.75 -3.57
N ILE A 38 3.67 -5.77 -2.33
CA ILE A 38 3.47 -4.68 -1.37
C ILE A 38 4.14 -3.39 -1.90
N GLU A 39 5.36 -3.48 -2.42
CA GLU A 39 6.06 -2.34 -2.99
C GLU A 39 5.31 -1.73 -4.19
N VAL A 40 4.79 -2.57 -5.09
CA VAL A 40 3.97 -2.10 -6.23
C VAL A 40 2.68 -1.42 -5.74
N GLN A 41 2.03 -1.93 -4.71
CA GLN A 41 0.84 -1.30 -4.13
C GLN A 41 1.17 0.07 -3.52
N ASN A 42 2.26 0.16 -2.77
CA ASN A 42 2.70 1.41 -2.15
C ASN A 42 3.04 2.47 -3.21
N THR A 43 3.85 2.11 -4.21
CA THR A 43 4.20 3.02 -5.30
C THR A 43 2.99 3.45 -6.13
N HIS A 44 1.98 2.59 -6.29
CA HIS A 44 0.74 2.96 -6.94
C HIS A 44 -0.06 3.98 -6.11
N ALA A 45 -0.11 3.81 -4.78
CA ALA A 45 -0.75 4.76 -3.88
C ALA A 45 -0.04 6.13 -3.92
N GLU A 46 1.29 6.16 -3.85
CA GLU A 46 2.09 7.38 -4.00
C GLU A 46 1.82 8.10 -5.33
N LEU A 47 1.74 7.34 -6.43
CA LEU A 47 1.41 7.90 -7.74
C LEU A 47 0.00 8.50 -7.78
N ALA A 48 -0.99 7.83 -7.15
CA ALA A 48 -2.36 8.35 -7.07
C ALA A 48 -2.41 9.67 -6.28
N ASN A 49 -1.69 9.73 -5.16
CA ASN A 49 -1.56 10.92 -4.32
C ASN A 49 -0.90 12.07 -5.08
N SER A 50 0.21 11.80 -5.77
CA SER A 50 0.91 12.79 -6.59
C SER A 50 0.03 13.35 -7.73
N LYS A 51 -0.76 12.48 -8.39
CA LYS A 51 -1.77 12.91 -9.38
C LYS A 51 -2.84 13.80 -8.76
N GLY A 52 -3.28 13.49 -7.54
CA GLY A 52 -4.24 14.29 -6.78
C GLY A 52 -3.73 15.70 -6.52
N HIS A 53 -2.52 15.85 -5.98
CA HIS A 53 -1.88 17.14 -5.75
C HIS A 53 -1.68 17.93 -7.06
N THR A 54 -1.15 17.26 -8.09
CA THR A 54 -0.92 17.88 -9.40
C THR A 54 -2.19 18.46 -10.00
N ARG A 55 -3.32 17.74 -9.87
CA ARG A 55 -4.62 18.22 -10.36
C ARG A 55 -5.06 19.50 -9.64
N ILE A 56 -4.88 19.58 -8.33
CA ILE A 56 -5.23 20.78 -7.54
C ILE A 56 -4.38 21.97 -7.97
N LEU A 57 -3.06 21.77 -8.07
CA LEU A 57 -2.14 22.82 -8.49
C LEU A 57 -2.42 23.29 -9.92
N PHE A 58 -2.74 22.38 -10.84
CA PHE A 58 -3.12 22.74 -12.20
C PHE A 58 -4.40 23.59 -12.23
N CYS A 59 -5.44 23.17 -11.51
CA CYS A 59 -6.67 23.94 -11.39
C CYS A 59 -6.45 25.32 -10.74
N LEU A 60 -5.52 25.43 -9.78
CA LEU A 60 -5.14 26.71 -9.20
C LEU A 60 -4.50 27.63 -10.26
N VAL A 61 -3.54 27.12 -11.02
CA VAL A 61 -2.88 27.88 -12.10
C VAL A 61 -3.91 28.34 -13.15
N GLU A 62 -4.82 27.47 -13.58
CA GLU A 62 -5.89 27.85 -14.52
C GLU A 62 -6.78 28.97 -13.98
N LYS A 63 -7.17 28.90 -12.70
CA LYS A 63 -7.99 29.93 -12.05
C LYS A 63 -7.24 31.25 -11.88
N MET A 64 -5.97 31.21 -11.49
CA MET A 64 -5.13 32.40 -11.38
C MET A 64 -4.94 33.05 -12.75
N TRP A 65 -4.72 32.26 -13.80
CA TRP A 65 -4.61 32.76 -15.17
C TRP A 65 -5.90 33.45 -15.64
N ALA A 66 -7.06 32.82 -15.38
CA ALA A 66 -8.36 33.41 -15.70
C ALA A 66 -8.58 34.75 -14.97
N LEU A 67 -8.21 34.82 -13.68
CA LEU A 67 -8.30 36.06 -12.91
C LEU A 67 -7.43 37.17 -13.50
N LEU A 68 -6.17 36.87 -13.86
CA LEU A 68 -5.27 37.84 -14.49
C LEU A 68 -5.82 38.36 -15.82
N ALA A 69 -6.35 37.48 -16.68
CA ALA A 69 -6.96 37.88 -17.94
C ALA A 69 -8.16 38.83 -17.73
N THR A 70 -8.98 38.61 -16.70
CA THR A 70 -10.10 39.50 -16.36
C THR A 70 -9.64 40.84 -15.78
N TYR A 71 -8.54 40.87 -15.03
CA TYR A 71 -7.94 42.11 -14.54
C TYR A 71 -7.54 43.05 -15.66
N GLU A 72 -6.86 42.53 -16.66
CA GLU A 72 -6.38 43.30 -17.80
C GLU A 72 -7.54 43.85 -18.64
N GLN A 73 -8.68 43.15 -18.70
CA GLN A 73 -9.86 43.58 -19.46
C GLN A 73 -10.74 44.61 -18.75
N GLU A 74 -10.96 44.47 -17.43
CA GLU A 74 -11.98 45.25 -16.71
C GLU A 74 -11.48 46.61 -16.16
N GLY A 75 -10.19 46.94 -16.30
CA GLY A 75 -9.67 48.23 -15.83
C GLY A 75 -9.71 48.42 -14.31
N GLY A 76 -9.85 47.33 -13.55
CA GLY A 76 -9.42 47.21 -12.16
C GLY A 76 -10.25 47.95 -11.10
N SER A 77 -11.27 47.28 -10.52
CA SER A 77 -11.55 47.50 -9.10
C SER A 77 -10.63 46.57 -8.28
N ALA A 78 -9.50 47.09 -7.81
CA ALA A 78 -8.48 46.31 -7.11
C ALA A 78 -9.06 45.48 -5.93
N SER A 79 -10.02 46.04 -5.18
CA SER A 79 -10.64 45.37 -4.03
C SER A 79 -11.41 44.08 -4.38
N ARG A 80 -12.22 44.09 -5.44
CA ARG A 80 -13.00 42.90 -5.87
C ARG A 80 -12.07 41.79 -6.35
N GLN A 81 -10.99 42.16 -7.03
CA GLN A 81 -10.02 41.22 -7.58
C GLN A 81 -9.20 40.55 -6.50
N THR A 82 -8.77 41.31 -5.49
CA THR A 82 -8.10 40.77 -4.31
C THR A 82 -8.97 39.74 -3.60
N LEU A 83 -10.26 40.03 -3.38
CA LEU A 83 -11.19 39.07 -2.74
C LEU A 83 -11.37 37.78 -3.55
N LEU A 84 -11.45 37.88 -4.89
CA LEU A 84 -11.55 36.69 -5.75
C LEU A 84 -10.28 35.86 -5.73
N PHE A 85 -9.11 36.51 -5.69
CA PHE A 85 -7.82 35.85 -5.59
C PHE A 85 -7.66 35.11 -4.26
N GLU A 86 -7.97 35.78 -3.15
CA GLU A 86 -8.00 35.18 -1.80
C GLU A 86 -8.91 33.96 -1.78
N SER A 87 -10.13 34.07 -2.32
CA SER A 87 -11.07 32.94 -2.38
C SER A 87 -10.55 31.76 -3.22
N VAL A 88 -9.84 32.01 -4.32
CA VAL A 88 -9.23 30.95 -5.14
C VAL A 88 -8.10 30.25 -4.39
N LEU A 89 -7.27 31.01 -3.66
CA LEU A 89 -6.21 30.46 -2.83
C LEU A 89 -6.77 29.63 -1.67
N ASP A 90 -7.74 30.16 -0.93
CA ASP A 90 -8.41 29.46 0.17
C ASP A 90 -9.02 28.14 -0.30
N CYS A 91 -9.64 28.14 -1.48
CA CYS A 91 -10.19 26.93 -2.08
C CYS A 91 -9.09 25.90 -2.41
N ALA A 92 -7.96 26.33 -2.97
CA ALA A 92 -6.85 25.44 -3.26
C ALA A 92 -6.21 24.87 -1.99
N ILE A 93 -6.05 25.70 -0.95
CA ILE A 93 -5.55 25.29 0.38
C ILE A 93 -6.47 24.21 0.96
N ALA A 94 -7.79 24.47 1.02
CA ALA A 94 -8.75 23.50 1.53
C ALA A 94 -8.74 22.18 0.74
N GLN A 95 -8.51 22.23 -0.58
CA GLN A 95 -8.39 21.03 -1.40
C GLN A 95 -7.11 20.24 -1.11
N LEU A 96 -5.99 20.92 -0.86
CA LEU A 96 -4.72 20.28 -0.47
C LEU A 96 -4.83 19.65 0.92
N GLU A 97 -5.41 20.36 1.88
CA GLU A 97 -5.69 19.84 3.22
C GLU A 97 -6.59 18.59 3.16
N LEU A 98 -7.64 18.64 2.36
CA LEU A 98 -8.52 17.48 2.15
C LEU A 98 -7.79 16.30 1.51
N GLN A 99 -6.85 16.53 0.60
CA GLN A 99 -6.02 15.45 0.04
C GLN A 99 -5.09 14.87 1.10
N SER A 100 -4.42 15.72 1.89
CA SER A 100 -3.58 15.26 3.01
C SER A 100 -4.37 14.38 3.97
N LEU A 101 -5.55 14.83 4.40
CA LEU A 101 -6.40 14.08 5.31
C LEU A 101 -6.86 12.72 4.73
N LYS A 102 -7.09 12.66 3.41
CA LYS A 102 -7.44 11.40 2.74
C LYS A 102 -6.29 10.40 2.79
N ILE A 103 -5.06 10.86 2.60
CA ILE A 103 -3.86 10.03 2.69
C ILE A 103 -3.74 9.47 4.11
N ASP A 104 -3.81 10.33 5.13
CA ASP A 104 -3.74 9.92 6.54
C ASP A 104 -4.85 8.90 6.89
N CYS A 105 -6.06 9.10 6.37
CA CYS A 105 -7.17 8.17 6.58
C CYS A 105 -6.93 6.81 5.90
N GLU A 106 -6.30 6.79 4.73
CA GLU A 106 -5.98 5.55 4.01
C GLU A 106 -4.87 4.77 4.72
N GLU A 107 -3.83 5.45 5.20
CA GLU A 107 -2.78 4.86 6.04
C GLU A 107 -3.36 4.24 7.30
N LEU A 108 -4.22 4.97 8.02
CA LEU A 108 -4.90 4.45 9.21
C LEU A 108 -5.79 3.24 8.90
N ARG A 109 -6.48 3.21 7.75
CA ARG A 109 -7.27 2.03 7.34
C ARG A 109 -6.37 0.83 7.07
N GLN A 110 -5.22 1.04 6.44
CA GLN A 110 -4.25 -0.01 6.16
C GLN A 110 -3.69 -0.60 7.46
N GLU A 111 -3.24 0.25 8.39
CA GLU A 111 -2.74 -0.18 9.69
C GLU A 111 -3.82 -0.93 10.48
N ASN A 112 -5.06 -0.42 10.50
CA ASN A 112 -6.17 -1.09 11.17
C ASN A 112 -6.46 -2.47 10.55
N GLY A 113 -6.35 -2.61 9.23
CA GLY A 113 -6.45 -3.88 8.52
C GLY A 113 -5.38 -4.88 8.95
N GLN A 114 -4.11 -4.44 8.97
CA GLN A 114 -2.99 -5.26 9.41
C GLN A 114 -3.15 -5.72 10.87
N LEU A 115 -3.55 -4.82 11.77
CA LEU A 115 -3.82 -5.17 13.17
C LEU A 115 -4.93 -6.21 13.30
N ARG A 116 -6.02 -6.09 12.53
CA ARG A 116 -7.11 -7.09 12.51
C ARG A 116 -6.64 -8.45 12.03
N GLU A 117 -5.82 -8.50 10.98
CA GLU A 117 -5.25 -9.76 10.49
C GLU A 117 -4.33 -10.43 11.52
N LEU A 118 -3.51 -9.64 12.23
CA LEU A 118 -2.66 -10.15 13.30
C LEU A 118 -3.49 -10.72 14.45
N LEU A 119 -4.55 -10.03 14.87
CA LEU A 119 -5.47 -10.52 15.90
C LEU A 119 -6.16 -11.83 15.49
N GLN A 120 -6.61 -11.94 14.23
CA GLN A 120 -7.22 -13.17 13.70
C GLN A 120 -6.22 -14.33 13.66
N ARG A 121 -4.97 -14.08 13.22
CA ARG A 121 -3.90 -15.10 13.26
C ARG A 121 -3.59 -15.54 14.70
N GLY A 122 -3.56 -14.62 15.66
CA GLY A 122 -3.40 -14.94 17.09
C GLY A 122 -4.53 -15.82 17.63
N HIS A 123 -5.78 -15.55 17.25
CA HIS A 123 -6.94 -16.38 17.63
C HIS A 123 -6.95 -17.77 16.98
N HIS A 124 -6.41 -17.91 15.76
CA HIS A 124 -6.24 -19.21 15.11
C HIS A 124 -5.06 -20.02 15.66
N SER A 125 -4.03 -19.36 16.20
CA SER A 125 -2.93 -20.02 16.93
C SER A 125 -3.41 -20.58 18.28
N GLY A 126 -4.17 -19.79 19.05
CA GLY A 126 -4.71 -20.23 20.35
C GLY A 126 -5.73 -21.37 20.26
N LYS A 127 -6.43 -21.52 19.13
CA LYS A 127 -7.35 -22.66 18.90
C LYS A 127 -6.65 -23.97 18.54
N ARG A 128 -5.39 -23.97 18.08
CA ARG A 128 -4.65 -25.21 17.80
C ARG A 128 -4.06 -25.84 19.07
N GLU A 129 -3.78 -25.05 20.10
CA GLU A 129 -3.27 -25.58 21.38
C GLU A 129 -4.38 -26.14 22.29
N GLY A 130 -5.64 -25.75 22.09
CA GLY A 130 -6.78 -26.24 22.87
C GLY A 130 -7.31 -27.63 22.49
N ASN A 131 -6.87 -28.23 21.37
CA ASN A 131 -7.42 -29.50 20.87
C ASN A 131 -6.51 -30.72 21.10
N ALA A 132 -5.37 -30.55 21.78
CA ALA A 132 -4.44 -31.64 22.07
C ALA A 132 -4.67 -32.35 23.41
N TYR A 133 -5.62 -31.89 24.24
CA TYR A 133 -5.81 -32.39 25.61
C TYR A 133 -7.19 -33.00 25.91
N SER A 134 -8.01 -33.34 24.90
CA SER A 134 -9.38 -33.86 25.11
C SER A 134 -9.66 -35.21 24.43
N SER A 135 -8.69 -36.13 24.44
CA SER A 135 -8.92 -37.53 23.99
C SER A 135 -8.10 -38.56 24.75
N THR A 136 -8.06 -38.43 26.08
CA THR A 136 -7.75 -39.55 26.98
C THR A 136 -8.62 -39.43 28.23
N LEU A 137 -9.84 -39.94 28.15
CA LEU A 137 -10.63 -40.52 29.24
C LEU A 137 -11.76 -41.35 28.64
#